data_AF-A0A7Y0JR07-F1
#
_entry.id   AF-A0A7Y0JR07-F1
#
_cell.length_a   1.000
_cell.length_b   1.000
_cell.length_c   1.000
_cell.angle_alpha   90.00
_cell.angle_beta   90.00
_cell.angle_gamma   90.00
#
_symmetry.space_group_name_H-M   'P 1'
#
loop_
_entity.id
_entity.type
_entity.pdbx_description
1 polymer ?
#
loop_
_entity_poly.entity_id
_entity_poly.type
_entity_poly.pdbx_seq_one_letter_code
_entity_poly.pdbx_strand_id
1 'polypeptide(L)' 'MTRREREVLVLVARGRTNGEIADDLVVTEATVKSHLGRVLAKVGARDRVQLVLFAHANGLAAAEF' A
#
# COMPACT_ATOMS: atom_id res chain seq x y z
N MET A 1 -4.34 10.96 4.66
CA MET A 1 -4.50 9.70 3.88
C MET A 1 -5.95 9.27 3.94
N THR A 2 -6.57 8.84 2.83
CA THR A 2 -7.94 8.33 2.82
C THR A 2 -8.00 6.88 3.33
N ARG A 3 -9.20 6.36 3.61
CA ARG A 3 -9.39 4.97 4.02
C ARG A 3 -8.81 3.98 2.99
N ARG A 4 -9.16 4.14 1.71
CA ARG A 4 -8.69 3.24 0.64
C ARG A 4 -7.19 3.29 0.43
N GLU A 5 -6.59 4.47 0.54
CA GLU A 5 -5.14 4.64 0.51
C GLU A 5 -4.45 3.88 1.66
N ARG A 6 -5.04 3.90 2.86
CA ARG A 6 -4.53 3.15 4.01
C ARG A 6 -4.63 1.64 3.80
N GLU A 7 -5.75 1.15 3.29
CA GLU A 7 -5.96 -0.28 3.02
C GLU A 7 -4.95 -0.80 1.99
N VAL A 8 -4.72 -0.04 0.90
CA VAL A 8 -3.68 -0.36 -0.09
C VAL A 8 -2.29 -0.38 0.56
N LEU A 9 -1.94 0.63 1.37
CA LEU A 9 -0.66 0.70 2.07
C LEU A 9 -0.42 -0.50 2.98
N VAL A 10 -1.42 -0.93 3.75
CA VAL A 10 -1.33 -2.10 4.62
C VAL A 10 -1.08 -3.38 3.82
N LEU A 11 -1.79 -3.59 2.71
CA LEU A 11 -1.61 -4.79 1.88
C LEU A 11 -0.24 -4.81 1.18
N VAL A 12 0.26 -3.66 0.73
CA VAL A 12 1.62 -3.52 0.21
C VAL A 12 2.65 -3.93 1.26
N ALA A 13 2.48 -3.46 2.50
CA ALA A 13 3.36 -3.77 3.60
C ALA A 13 3.32 -5.26 4.00
N ARG A 14 2.21 -5.95 3.70
CA ARG A 14 2.08 -7.42 3.79
C ARG A 14 2.67 -8.17 2.59
N GLY A 15 3.35 -7.49 1.67
CA GLY A 15 3.99 -8.10 0.51
C GLY A 15 3.08 -8.33 -0.70
N ARG A 16 1.79 -7.99 -0.65
CA ARG A 16 0.82 -8.27 -1.74
C ARG A 16 1.11 -7.50 -3.02
N THR A 17 1.15 -8.17 -4.16
CA THR A 17 1.25 -7.57 -5.50
C THR A 17 0.02 -6.71 -5.83
N ASN A 18 0.11 -5.88 -6.87
CA ASN A 18 -1.03 -5.03 -7.26
C ASN A 18 -2.25 -5.86 -7.70
N GLY A 19 -2.03 -7.02 -8.33
CA GLY A 19 -3.09 -7.95 -8.71
C GLY A 19 -3.79 -8.53 -7.48
N GLU A 20 -3.04 -9.07 -6.52
CA GLU A 20 -3.62 -9.59 -5.28
C GLU A 20 -4.35 -8.51 -4.47
N ILE A 21 -3.85 -7.27 -4.46
CA ILE A 21 -4.54 -6.14 -3.83
C ILE A 21 -5.85 -5.80 -4.57
N ALA A 22 -5.83 -5.88 -5.90
CA ALA A 22 -7.00 -5.62 -6.71
C ALA A 22 -8.10 -6.65 -6.42
N ASP A 23 -7.72 -7.92 -6.30
CA ASP A 23 -8.60 -9.02 -5.91
C ASP A 23 -9.13 -8.84 -4.48
N ASP A 24 -8.25 -8.57 -3.51
CA ASP A 24 -8.62 -8.38 -2.09
C ASP A 24 -9.59 -7.20 -1.89
N LEU A 25 -9.46 -6.13 -2.69
CA LEU A 25 -10.28 -4.92 -2.58
C LEU A 25 -11.43 -4.85 -3.57
N VAL A 26 -11.57 -5.86 -4.46
CA VAL A 26 -12.58 -5.94 -5.52
C VAL A 26 -12.55 -4.69 -6.42
N VAL A 27 -11.36 -4.38 -6.95
CA VAL A 27 -11.10 -3.26 -7.87
C VAL A 27 -10.18 -3.71 -9.01
N THR A 28 -9.80 -2.80 -9.91
CA THR A 28 -8.80 -3.09 -10.95
C THR A 28 -7.39 -2.78 -10.47
N GLU A 29 -6.37 -3.42 -11.06
CA GLU A 29 -4.97 -3.04 -10.84
C GLU A 29 -4.68 -1.56 -11.12
N ALA A 30 -5.36 -0.97 -12.13
CA ALA A 30 -5.22 0.44 -12.45
C ALA A 30 -5.69 1.33 -11.29
N THR A 31 -6.79 0.95 -10.63
CA THR A 31 -7.29 1.61 -9.41
C THR A 31 -6.25 1.51 -8.27
N VAL A 32 -5.65 0.33 -8.07
CA VAL A 32 -4.59 0.13 -7.07
C VAL A 32 -3.38 1.03 -7.36
N LYS A 33 -2.89 1.05 -8.60
CA LYS A 33 -1.77 1.92 -9.04
C LYS A 33 -2.08 3.40 -8.79
N SER A 34 -3.33 3.82 -9.02
CA SER A 34 -3.78 5.19 -8.77
C SER A 34 -3.76 5.56 -7.27
N HIS A 35 -4.17 4.64 -6.40
CA HIS A 35 -4.04 4.83 -4.95
C HIS A 35 -2.58 4.83 -4.52
N LEU A 36 -1.77 3.87 -4.97
CA LEU A 36 -0.34 3.79 -4.70
C LEU A 36 0.39 5.10 -5.05
N GLY A 37 0.16 5.65 -6.24
CA GLY A 37 0.77 6.92 -6.64
C GLY A 37 0.43 8.07 -5.69
N ARG A 38 -0.81 8.15 -5.22
CA ARG A 38 -1.22 9.15 -4.21
C ARG A 38 -0.58 8.90 -2.85
N VAL A 39 -0.44 7.64 -2.42
CA VAL A 39 0.23 7.31 -1.15
C VAL A 39 1.71 7.69 -1.22
N LEU A 40 2.42 7.26 -2.28
CA LEU A 40 3.83 7.60 -2.51
C LEU A 40 4.07 9.11 -2.42
N ALA A 41 3.25 9.89 -3.14
CA ALA A 41 3.32 11.35 -3.09
C ALA A 41 3.05 11.92 -1.68
N LYS A 42 2.07 11.37 -0.95
CA LYS A 42 1.70 11.83 0.40
C LYS A 42 2.76 11.54 1.45
N VAL A 43 3.49 10.44 1.32
CA VAL A 43 4.51 10.03 2.31
C VAL A 43 5.94 10.35 1.85
N GLY A 44 6.11 10.90 0.65
CA GLY A 44 7.43 11.20 0.08
C GLY A 44 8.24 9.96 -0.30
N ALA A 45 7.60 8.80 -0.43
CA ALA A 45 8.26 7.57 -0.87
C ALA A 45 8.40 7.56 -2.39
N ARG A 46 9.55 7.10 -2.89
CA ARG A 46 9.86 7.07 -4.32
C ARG A 46 9.49 5.75 -4.98
N ASP A 47 9.41 4.68 -4.19
CA ASP A 47 9.11 3.35 -4.67
C ASP A 47 8.39 2.52 -3.61
N ARG A 48 8.02 1.30 -4.02
CA ARG A 48 7.31 0.34 -3.19
C ARG A 48 8.12 -0.11 -1.96
N VAL A 49 9.45 -0.23 -2.07
CA VAL A 49 10.29 -0.66 -0.95
C VAL A 49 10.29 0.42 0.13
N GLN A 50 10.47 1.68 -0.25
CA GLN A 50 10.35 2.80 0.68
C GLN A 50 8.95 2.88 1.30
N LEU A 51 7.91 2.52 0.56
CA LEU A 51 6.55 2.49 1.08
C LEU A 51 6.33 1.38 2.13
N VAL A 52 6.92 0.20 1.91
CA VAL A 52 6.95 -0.89 2.89
C VAL A 52 7.69 -0.46 4.16
N LEU A 53 8.89 0.12 4.02
CA LEU A 53 9.67 0.63 5.15
C LEU A 53 8.90 1.69 5.94
N PHE A 54 8.25 2.64 5.25
CA PHE A 54 7.39 3.63 5.87
C PHE A 54 6.27 2.98 6.69
N ALA A 55 5.60 1.96 6.13
CA ALA A 55 4.51 1.28 6.81
C ALA A 55 4.98 0.57 8.10
N HIS A 56 6.12 -0.14 8.06
CA HIS A 56 6.68 -0.78 9.26
C HIS A 56 7.14 0.23 10.31
N ALA A 57 7.85 1.29 9.89
CA ALA A 57 8.31 2.34 10.80
C ALA A 57 7.17 3.06 11.53
N ASN A 58 5.96 3.07 10.94
CA ASN A 58 4.76 3.68 11.51
C ASN A 58 3.79 2.67 12.13
N GLY A 59 4.20 1.40 12.31
CA GLY A 59 3.36 0.35 12.91
C GLY A 59 2.10 0.02 12.10
N LEU A 60 2.08 0.31 10.80
CA LEU A 60 0.94 0.05 9.91
C LEU A 60 0.91 -1.39 9.39
N ALA A 61 2.04 -2.09 9.48
CA ALA A 61 2.11 -3.53 9.32
C ALA A 61 2.40 -4.15 10.68
N ALA A 62 1.37 -4.77 11.28
CA ALA A 62 1.59 -5.70 12.38
C ALA A 62 2.33 -6.91 11.81
N ALA A 63 3.49 -7.21 12.40
CA ALA A 63 4.22 -8.42 12.12
C ALA A 63 3.43 -9.60 12.69
N GLU A 64 2.84 -10.41 11.82
CA GLU A 64 2.71 -11.84 12.10
C GLU A 64 3.88 -12.48 11.36
N PHE A 65 4.99 -12.68 12.08
CA PHE A 65 6.04 -13.61 11.70
C PHE A 65 5.75 -14.94 12.40
#